data_AF-A0A521LWF8-F1
#
_entry.id   AF-A0A521LWF8-F1
#
_cell.length_a   1.000
_cell.length_b   1.000
_cell.length_c   1.000
_cell.angle_alpha   90.00
_cell.angle_beta   90.00
_cell.angle_gamma   90.00
#
_symmetry.space_group_name_H-M   'P 1'
#
loop_
_entity.id
_entity.type
_entity.pdbx_description
1 polymer ?
#
loop_
_entity_poly.entity_id
_entity_poly.type
_entity_poly.pdbx_seq_one_letter_code
_entity_poly.pdbx_strand_id
1 'polypeptide(L)'
;MSGLRAFLTAALAALVLVLGLGTAGAQAQNTTHGCACIHNNTKATISYRYKWGEQQWQNFKLQPGYQNWICWKYADAAKSSPALGFQLDVDMTKGNAWTTFNLPRMQATAASCAATPKAAHYDISYRPNTNNQFIQVTHR
;
A
#
# COMPACT_ATOMS: atom_id res chain seq x y z
N MET A 1 51.84 73.46 16.23
CA MET A 1 50.43 73.77 15.92
C MET A 1 49.75 72.47 15.51
N SER A 2 48.53 72.28 16.02
CA SER A 2 47.43 71.34 15.69
C SER A 2 47.61 70.36 14.52
N GLY A 3 47.07 69.14 14.54
CA GLY A 3 45.95 68.68 15.35
C GLY A 3 45.61 67.20 15.20
N LEU A 4 44.61 66.83 16.00
CA LEU A 4 44.10 65.51 16.34
C LEU A 4 43.06 64.99 15.30
N ARG A 5 42.74 63.69 15.44
CA ARG A 5 41.54 62.93 14.98
C ARG A 5 41.82 62.07 13.72
N ALA A 6 41.38 60.83 13.55
CA ALA A 6 40.31 60.09 14.22
C ALA A 6 40.20 58.63 13.65
N PHE A 7 39.72 57.71 14.51
CA PHE A 7 38.84 56.55 14.27
C PHE A 7 39.26 55.45 13.28
N LEU A 8 39.63 54.24 13.75
CA LEU A 8 38.78 53.09 14.13
C LEU A 8 38.11 52.37 12.93
N THR A 9 38.56 51.14 12.64
CA THR A 9 37.72 50.09 12.04
C THR A 9 38.17 48.72 12.54
N ALA A 10 37.33 48.14 13.41
CA ALA A 10 37.39 46.75 13.82
C ALA A 10 36.64 45.89 12.79
N ALA A 11 37.17 44.71 12.45
CA ALA A 11 36.44 43.69 11.69
C ALA A 11 36.50 42.37 12.46
N LEU A 12 35.39 42.00 13.10
CA LEU A 12 35.15 40.67 13.65
C LEU A 12 34.87 39.70 12.48
N ALA A 13 35.68 38.64 12.37
CA ALA A 13 35.38 37.50 11.52
C ALA A 13 34.53 36.49 12.31
N ALA A 14 33.22 36.44 12.03
CA ALA A 14 32.34 35.39 12.52
C ALA A 14 32.29 34.24 11.50
N LEU A 15 32.91 33.11 11.85
CA LEU A 15 32.88 31.88 11.05
C LEU A 15 31.58 31.13 11.35
N VAL A 16 30.61 31.18 10.43
CA VAL A 16 29.36 30.42 10.52
C VAL A 16 29.60 29.00 10.00
N LEU A 17 29.63 28.02 10.91
CA LEU A 17 29.62 26.60 10.57
C LEU A 17 28.19 26.22 10.13
N VAL A 18 27.94 26.17 8.82
CA VAL A 18 26.67 25.66 8.28
C VAL A 18 26.70 24.13 8.38
N LEU A 19 25.98 23.59 9.37
CA LEU A 19 25.69 22.16 9.47
C LEU A 19 24.87 21.75 8.25
N GLY A 20 25.47 20.94 7.38
CA GLY A 20 24.82 20.32 6.23
C GLY A 20 23.70 19.38 6.69
N LEU A 21 22.49 19.93 6.84
CA LEU A 21 21.26 19.16 6.86
C LEU A 21 21.06 18.60 5.45
N GLY A 22 21.64 17.43 5.20
CA GLY A 22 21.39 16.66 3.99
C GLY A 22 19.89 16.45 3.88
N THR A 23 19.27 17.07 2.88
CA THR A 23 17.93 16.69 2.44
C THR A 23 18.04 15.27 1.92
N ALA A 24 17.65 14.30 2.74
CA ALA A 24 17.40 12.94 2.29
C ALA A 24 16.25 13.04 1.28
N GLY A 25 16.59 13.28 0.01
CA GLY A 25 15.64 13.24 -1.08
C GLY A 25 15.02 11.85 -1.09
N ALA A 26 13.69 11.79 -0.91
CA ALA A 26 12.95 10.55 -1.10
C ALA A 26 13.27 10.02 -2.50
N GLN A 27 14.06 8.95 -2.59
CA GLN A 27 14.30 8.29 -3.87
C GLN A 27 12.93 7.82 -4.37
N ALA A 28 12.48 8.34 -5.51
CA ALA A 28 11.27 7.88 -6.16
C ALA A 28 11.42 6.37 -6.40
N GLN A 29 10.72 5.56 -5.62
CA GLN A 29 10.76 4.11 -5.80
C GLN A 29 10.19 3.79 -7.18
N ASN A 30 10.93 2.98 -7.96
CA ASN A 30 10.47 2.55 -9.27
C ASN A 30 9.32 1.55 -9.11
N THR A 31 8.11 2.07 -8.98
CA THR A 31 6.88 1.29 -8.89
C THR A 31 6.50 0.75 -10.26
N THR A 32 6.24 -0.56 -10.30
CA THR A 32 5.99 -1.32 -11.52
C THR A 32 4.61 -1.99 -11.52
N HIS A 33 3.91 -1.98 -10.38
CA HIS A 33 2.62 -2.64 -10.21
C HIS A 33 1.65 -1.78 -9.40
N GLY A 34 0.35 -2.00 -9.61
CA GLY A 34 -0.71 -1.57 -8.70
C GLY A 34 -1.28 -2.78 -7.96
N CYS A 35 -1.03 -2.86 -6.65
CA CYS A 35 -1.28 -4.06 -5.85
C CYS A 35 -2.23 -3.81 -4.66
N ALA A 36 -2.98 -4.85 -4.30
CA ALA A 36 -3.58 -5.04 -2.99
C ALA A 36 -3.12 -6.39 -2.43
N CYS A 37 -3.00 -6.51 -1.11
CA CYS A 37 -2.65 -7.74 -0.42
C CYS A 37 -3.78 -8.14 0.53
N ILE A 38 -4.26 -9.37 0.43
CA ILE A 38 -5.27 -9.94 1.31
C ILE A 38 -4.64 -10.97 2.25
N HIS A 39 -5.11 -11.01 3.49
CA HIS A 39 -4.63 -11.91 4.54
C HIS A 39 -5.80 -12.75 5.05
N ASN A 40 -5.69 -14.08 5.00
CA ASN A 40 -6.69 -14.94 5.59
C ASN A 40 -6.39 -15.16 7.07
N ASN A 41 -7.01 -14.36 7.93
CA ASN A 41 -6.89 -14.46 9.39
C ASN A 41 -7.96 -15.40 10.00
N THR A 42 -8.63 -16.20 9.18
CA THR A 42 -9.60 -17.20 9.62
C THR A 42 -8.92 -18.56 9.81
N LYS A 43 -9.67 -19.53 10.35
CA LYS A 43 -9.27 -20.94 10.43
C LYS A 43 -9.73 -21.76 9.22
N ALA A 44 -10.42 -21.14 8.26
CA ALA A 44 -11.02 -21.81 7.10
C ALA A 44 -10.28 -21.44 5.81
N THR A 45 -10.28 -22.35 4.84
CA THR A 45 -9.90 -21.99 3.46
C THR A 45 -11.03 -21.17 2.88
N ILE A 46 -10.74 -19.93 2.46
CA ILE A 46 -11.74 -19.04 1.88
C ILE A 46 -11.72 -19.13 0.35
N SER A 47 -12.86 -18.87 -0.28
CA SER A 47 -12.95 -18.72 -1.74
C SER A 47 -13.16 -17.25 -2.08
N TYR A 48 -12.35 -16.74 -3.00
CA TYR A 48 -12.48 -15.38 -3.52
C TYR A 48 -12.34 -15.39 -5.03
N ARG A 49 -12.81 -14.33 -5.68
CA ARG A 49 -12.63 -14.11 -7.11
C ARG A 49 -12.35 -12.66 -7.40
N TYR A 50 -11.56 -12.41 -8.45
CA TYR A 50 -11.33 -11.05 -8.92
C TYR A 50 -11.32 -10.96 -10.45
N LYS A 51 -11.52 -9.76 -10.95
CA LYS A 51 -11.39 -9.41 -12.37
C LYS A 51 -10.80 -8.01 -12.54
N TRP A 52 -10.20 -7.76 -13.70
CA TRP A 52 -9.73 -6.45 -14.12
C TRP A 52 -10.64 -5.87 -15.20
N GLY A 53 -11.28 -4.74 -14.93
CA GLY A 53 -12.26 -4.13 -15.83
C GLY A 53 -13.37 -5.10 -16.23
N GLU A 54 -13.55 -5.29 -17.53
CA GLU A 54 -14.57 -6.20 -18.10
C GLU A 54 -14.07 -7.62 -18.37
N GLN A 55 -12.90 -7.99 -17.86
CA GLN A 55 -12.41 -9.36 -17.96
C GLN A 55 -13.29 -10.35 -17.19
N GLN A 56 -13.11 -11.64 -17.49
CA GLN A 56 -13.79 -12.72 -16.78
C GLN A 56 -13.31 -12.84 -15.33
N TRP A 57 -14.20 -13.25 -14.44
CA TRP A 57 -13.85 -13.54 -13.05
C TRP A 57 -12.93 -14.76 -12.97
N GLN A 58 -11.83 -14.60 -12.24
CA GLN A 58 -10.91 -15.69 -11.90
C GLN A 58 -11.15 -16.11 -10.46
N ASN A 59 -11.34 -17.42 -10.23
CA ASN A 59 -11.64 -17.97 -8.91
C ASN A 59 -10.38 -18.52 -8.25
N PHE A 60 -10.24 -18.27 -6.95
CA PHE A 60 -9.08 -18.64 -6.16
C PHE A 60 -9.49 -19.13 -4.78
N LYS A 61 -8.56 -19.81 -4.11
CA LYS A 61 -8.67 -20.21 -2.71
C LYS A 61 -7.48 -19.67 -1.93
N LEU A 62 -7.72 -19.24 -0.69
CA LEU A 62 -6.66 -18.79 0.21
C LEU A 62 -6.72 -19.56 1.53
N GLN A 63 -5.59 -20.14 1.90
CA GLN A 63 -5.49 -21.07 3.02
C GLN A 63 -5.44 -20.31 4.34
N PRO A 64 -5.84 -20.92 5.47
CA PRO A 64 -5.76 -20.29 6.79
C PRO A 64 -4.34 -19.79 7.09
N GLY A 65 -4.21 -18.52 7.48
CA GLY A 65 -2.92 -17.89 7.80
C GLY A 65 -2.06 -17.49 6.60
N TYR A 66 -2.54 -17.72 5.37
CA TYR A 66 -1.83 -17.33 4.15
C TYR A 66 -2.25 -15.93 3.70
N GLN A 67 -1.36 -15.30 2.94
CA GLN A 67 -1.61 -14.03 2.28
C GLN A 67 -1.50 -14.20 0.77
N ASN A 68 -2.21 -13.36 0.03
CA ASN A 68 -2.16 -13.32 -1.43
C ASN A 68 -2.18 -11.88 -1.92
N TRP A 69 -1.33 -11.59 -2.90
CA TRP A 69 -1.37 -10.34 -3.65
C TRP A 69 -2.30 -10.38 -4.87
N ILE A 70 -2.86 -9.22 -5.22
CA ILE A 70 -3.64 -9.02 -6.44
C ILE A 70 -3.03 -7.80 -7.12
N CYS A 71 -2.24 -8.04 -8.16
CA CYS A 71 -1.42 -7.01 -8.80
C CYS A 71 -1.71 -6.92 -10.29
N TRP A 72 -1.69 -5.68 -10.79
CA TRP A 72 -1.60 -5.39 -12.21
C TRP A 72 -0.22 -4.80 -12.51
N LYS A 73 0.50 -5.39 -13.47
CA LYS A 73 1.78 -4.83 -13.94
C LYS A 73 1.48 -3.65 -14.87
N TYR A 74 2.10 -2.50 -14.62
CA TYR A 74 1.95 -1.33 -15.47
C TYR A 74 2.60 -1.57 -16.83
N ALA A 75 1.89 -1.19 -17.89
CA ALA A 75 2.38 -1.29 -19.26
C ALA A 75 3.17 -0.04 -19.68
N ASP A 76 2.93 1.09 -19.02
CA ASP A 76 3.45 2.40 -19.40
C ASP A 76 3.80 3.27 -18.18
N ALA A 77 4.36 4.45 -18.48
CA ALA A 77 4.75 5.44 -17.49
C ALA A 77 3.56 6.13 -16.78
N ALA A 78 2.33 6.00 -17.31
CA ALA A 78 1.14 6.54 -16.66
C ALA A 78 0.76 5.74 -15.40
N LYS A 79 1.33 4.52 -15.24
CA LYS A 79 1.17 3.68 -14.04
C LYS A 79 -0.31 3.47 -13.67
N SER A 80 -1.13 3.32 -14.69
CA SER A 80 -2.56 3.09 -14.58
C SER A 80 -2.88 1.61 -14.75
N SER A 81 -4.06 1.24 -14.29
CA SER A 81 -4.55 -0.14 -14.32
C SER A 81 -6.07 -0.15 -14.33
N PRO A 82 -6.69 -1.18 -14.94
CA PRO A 82 -8.14 -1.30 -14.95
C PRO A 82 -8.72 -1.35 -13.52
N ALA A 83 -10.03 -1.07 -13.40
CA ALA A 83 -10.74 -1.23 -12.14
C ALA A 83 -10.61 -2.68 -11.62
N LEU A 84 -10.36 -2.84 -10.31
CA LEU A 84 -10.36 -4.14 -9.65
C LEU A 84 -11.77 -4.46 -9.17
N GLY A 85 -12.37 -5.50 -9.71
CA GLY A 85 -13.52 -6.15 -9.08
C GLY A 85 -13.02 -7.25 -8.16
N PHE A 86 -13.44 -7.26 -6.88
CA PHE A 86 -13.11 -8.30 -5.93
C PHE A 86 -14.37 -8.80 -5.22
N GLN A 87 -14.51 -10.12 -5.13
CA GLN A 87 -15.61 -10.78 -4.43
C GLN A 87 -15.11 -11.90 -3.52
N LEU A 88 -15.79 -12.05 -2.40
CA LEU A 88 -15.52 -13.06 -1.38
C LEU A 88 -16.79 -13.89 -1.16
N ASP A 89 -16.64 -15.21 -1.05
CA ASP A 89 -17.72 -16.10 -0.64
C ASP A 89 -17.89 -16.00 0.89
N VAL A 90 -18.79 -15.11 1.34
CA VAL A 90 -18.79 -14.62 2.73
C VAL A 90 -19.32 -15.60 3.75
N ASP A 91 -19.98 -16.67 3.33
CA ASP A 91 -20.46 -17.75 4.22
C ASP A 91 -19.54 -18.98 4.21
N MET A 92 -18.48 -18.98 3.39
CA MET A 92 -17.50 -20.05 3.26
C MET A 92 -18.09 -21.43 2.93
N THR A 93 -19.30 -21.50 2.37
CA THR A 93 -20.01 -22.76 2.16
C THR A 93 -19.56 -23.46 0.86
N LYS A 94 -20.13 -23.07 -0.28
CA LYS A 94 -19.98 -23.76 -1.58
C LYS A 94 -19.69 -22.80 -2.74
N GLY A 95 -19.31 -21.55 -2.48
CA GLY A 95 -18.99 -20.58 -3.56
C GLY A 95 -20.23 -19.95 -4.18
N ASN A 96 -21.27 -19.67 -3.40
CA ASN A 96 -22.53 -19.11 -3.89
C ASN A 96 -22.90 -17.77 -3.24
N ALA A 97 -22.27 -17.39 -2.13
CA ALA A 97 -22.55 -16.17 -1.38
C ALA A 97 -21.53 -15.07 -1.69
N TRP A 98 -21.41 -14.70 -2.96
CA TRP A 98 -20.43 -13.71 -3.42
C TRP A 98 -20.83 -12.28 -3.01
N THR A 99 -20.02 -11.65 -2.15
CA THR A 99 -20.15 -10.24 -1.79
C THR A 99 -18.98 -9.44 -2.37
N THR A 100 -19.29 -8.30 -2.98
CA THR A 100 -18.28 -7.37 -3.53
C THR A 100 -17.67 -6.53 -2.43
N PHE A 101 -16.34 -6.41 -2.42
CA PHE A 101 -15.61 -5.49 -1.57
C PHE A 101 -14.73 -4.58 -2.41
N ASN A 102 -14.62 -3.32 -1.99
CA ASN A 102 -13.65 -2.41 -2.59
C ASN A 102 -12.26 -2.68 -1.99
N LEU A 103 -11.30 -3.04 -2.83
CA LEU A 103 -9.89 -3.16 -2.45
C LEU A 103 -9.09 -2.07 -3.17
N PRO A 104 -8.98 -0.86 -2.59
CA PRO A 104 -8.05 0.14 -3.07
C PRO A 104 -6.65 -0.45 -3.24
N ARG A 105 -6.02 -0.10 -4.37
CA ARG A 105 -4.69 -0.59 -4.73
C ARG A 105 -3.69 0.53 -4.61
N MET A 106 -2.46 0.17 -4.27
CA MET A 106 -1.36 1.11 -4.15
C MET A 106 -0.21 0.69 -5.05
N GLN A 107 0.57 1.67 -5.49
CA GLN A 107 1.73 1.41 -6.32
C GLN A 107 2.77 0.59 -5.54
N ALA A 108 3.30 -0.46 -6.14
CA ALA A 108 4.26 -1.38 -5.55
C ALA A 108 5.46 -1.60 -6.49
N THR A 109 6.62 -1.90 -5.90
CA THR A 109 7.87 -2.13 -6.64
C THR A 109 7.95 -3.52 -7.26
N ALA A 110 7.16 -4.47 -6.77
CA ALA A 110 7.08 -5.83 -7.27
C ALA A 110 5.68 -6.41 -7.00
N ALA A 111 5.33 -7.47 -7.74
CA ALA A 111 4.20 -8.31 -7.39
C ALA A 111 4.57 -9.17 -6.18
N SER A 112 4.44 -8.62 -4.96
CA SER A 112 4.41 -9.37 -3.71
C SER A 112 3.66 -8.60 -2.61
N CYS A 113 3.17 -9.30 -1.59
CA CYS A 113 2.64 -8.65 -0.39
C CYS A 113 3.71 -7.87 0.38
N ALA A 114 4.98 -8.29 0.34
CA ALA A 114 6.08 -7.57 1.00
C ALA A 114 6.39 -6.22 0.34
N ALA A 115 6.19 -6.12 -0.98
CA ALA A 115 6.36 -4.88 -1.75
C ALA A 115 5.08 -4.02 -1.80
N THR A 116 3.96 -4.53 -1.28
CA THR A 116 2.70 -3.78 -1.24
C THR A 116 2.72 -2.79 -0.07
N PRO A 117 2.38 -1.51 -0.28
CA PRO A 117 2.27 -0.56 0.83
C PRO A 117 1.22 -0.99 1.84
N LYS A 118 1.47 -0.79 3.14
CA LYS A 118 0.53 -1.15 4.24
C LYS A 118 -0.90 -0.67 4.02
N ALA A 119 -1.07 0.52 3.41
CA ALA A 119 -2.38 1.07 3.08
C ALA A 119 -3.21 0.21 2.11
N ALA A 120 -2.61 -0.76 1.40
CA ALA A 120 -3.30 -1.73 0.56
C ALA A 120 -3.23 -3.17 1.11
N HIS A 121 -3.10 -3.32 2.43
CA HIS A 121 -3.25 -4.60 3.11
C HIS A 121 -4.65 -4.70 3.72
N TYR A 122 -5.28 -5.86 3.53
CA TYR A 122 -6.63 -6.13 3.97
C TYR A 122 -6.71 -7.48 4.68
N ASP A 123 -7.34 -7.49 5.83
CA ASP A 123 -7.59 -8.69 6.59
C ASP A 123 -8.95 -9.28 6.20
N ILE A 124 -8.97 -10.60 6.05
CA ILE A 124 -10.19 -11.39 5.92
C ILE A 124 -10.36 -12.13 7.25
N SER A 125 -11.40 -11.76 7.98
CA SER A 125 -11.66 -12.25 9.34
C SER A 125 -13.11 -12.68 9.50
N TYR A 126 -13.38 -13.46 10.55
CA TYR A 126 -14.75 -13.73 10.94
C TYR A 126 -15.49 -12.44 11.29
N ARG A 127 -16.76 -12.35 10.90
CA ARG A 127 -17.65 -11.27 11.31
C ARG A 127 -17.98 -11.43 12.79
N PRO A 128 -17.86 -10.36 13.60
CA PRO A 128 -18.29 -10.39 14.99
C PRO A 128 -19.74 -10.84 15.14
N ASN A 129 -20.05 -11.57 16.21
CA ASN A 129 -21.39 -12.03 16.55
C ASN A 129 -22.04 -12.97 15.51
N THR A 130 -21.24 -13.71 14.74
CA THR A 130 -21.74 -14.66 13.73
C THR A 130 -21.37 -16.12 14.00
N ASN A 131 -20.80 -16.45 15.16
CA ASN A 131 -20.29 -17.78 15.47
C ASN A 131 -19.36 -18.35 14.37
N ASN A 132 -18.54 -17.48 13.78
CA ASN A 132 -17.63 -17.80 12.67
C ASN A 132 -18.33 -18.31 11.39
N GLN A 133 -19.64 -18.11 11.26
CA GLN A 133 -20.39 -18.51 10.06
C GLN A 133 -20.16 -17.58 8.88
N PHE A 134 -19.75 -16.35 9.15
CA PHE A 134 -19.49 -15.40 8.09
C PHE A 134 -18.15 -14.70 8.22
N ILE A 135 -17.62 -14.26 7.08
CA ILE A 135 -16.38 -13.49 6.98
C ILE A 135 -16.62 -12.11 6.36
N GLN A 136 -15.67 -11.22 6.58
CA GLN A 136 -15.64 -9.86 6.06
C GLN A 136 -14.21 -9.49 5.64
N VAL A 137 -14.10 -8.41 4.86
CA VAL A 137 -12.83 -7.75 4.56
C VAL A 137 -12.73 -6.46 5.37
N THR A 138 -11.60 -6.24 6.02
CA THR A 138 -11.28 -4.96 6.69
C THR A 138 -9.91 -4.46 6.25
N HIS A 139 -9.70 -3.15 6.31
CA HIS A 139 -8.36 -2.58 6.19
C HIS A 139 -7.49 -2.99 7.39
N ARG A 140 -6.17 -3.18 7.18
CA ARG A 140 -5.22 -3.63 8.19
C ARG A 140 -4.44 -2.47 8.83
#